data_AF-K2NVJ3-F1
#
_entry.id   AF-K2NVJ3-F1
#
_cell.length_a   1.000
_cell.length_b   1.000
_cell.length_c   1.000
_cell.angle_alpha   90.00
_cell.angle_beta   90.00
_cell.angle_gamma   90.00
#
_symmetry.space_group_name_H-M   'P 1'
#
loop_
_entity.id
_entity.type
_entity.pdbx_description
1 polymer ?
#
loop_
_entity_poly.entity_id
_entity_poly.type
_entity_poly.pdbx_seq_one_letter_code
_entity_poly.pdbx_strand_id
1 'polypeptide(L)'
;MIRRRRECESCGNRFTTFERIEEMPLLVIKRDDTREIFNRDKIITGVVRSARKRPVSSEAIEKLVDRVEQRVRKLEKNEVHTEVIGEFVMEELMDLDDITYVRFASVYRSFKDVSELEDLLKNITKKD
;
A
#
# COMPACT_ATOMS: atom_id res chain seq x y z
N MET A 1 25.30 -0.92 6.79
CA MET A 1 26.07 -2.18 6.81
C MET A 1 27.26 -1.97 7.71
N ILE A 2 27.37 -2.75 8.79
CA ILE A 2 28.43 -2.66 9.79
C ILE A 2 29.40 -3.81 9.55
N ARG A 3 30.69 -3.50 9.49
CA ARG A 3 31.76 -4.51 9.37
C ARG A 3 32.46 -4.64 10.73
N ARG A 4 32.36 -5.80 11.37
CA ARG A 4 33.08 -6.08 12.64
C ARG A 4 34.08 -7.21 12.47
N ARG A 5 35.31 -6.97 12.91
CA ARG A 5 36.35 -8.00 13.02
C ARG A 5 36.16 -8.72 14.35
N ARG A 6 35.97 -10.03 14.32
CA ARG A 6 35.80 -10.89 15.49
C ARG A 6 36.96 -11.87 15.58
N GLU A 7 37.24 -12.33 16.79
CA GLU A 7 38.25 -13.34 17.09
C GLU A 7 37.56 -14.50 17.81
N CYS A 8 37.86 -15.74 17.41
CA CYS A 8 37.33 -16.92 18.07
C CYS A 8 38.09 -17.16 19.37
N GLU A 9 37.40 -17.17 20.51
CA GLU A 9 38.03 -17.39 21.82
C GLU A 9 38.61 -18.81 21.98
N SER A 10 38.08 -19.79 21.25
CA SER A 10 38.55 -21.19 21.33
C SER A 10 39.78 -21.49 20.47
N CYS A 11 40.03 -20.76 19.38
CA CYS A 11 41.12 -21.07 18.45
C CYS A 11 41.92 -19.85 17.96
N GLY A 12 41.62 -18.65 18.45
CA GLY A 12 42.32 -17.39 18.11
C GLY A 12 42.10 -16.91 16.67
N ASN A 13 41.32 -17.63 15.87
CA ASN A 13 41.18 -17.31 14.46
C ASN A 13 40.32 -16.05 14.26
N ARG A 14 40.75 -15.16 13.36
CA ARG A 14 40.10 -13.86 13.12
C ARG A 14 39.24 -13.90 11.87
N PHE A 15 38.00 -13.46 11.99
CA PHE A 15 37.04 -13.43 10.90
C PHE A 15 36.33 -12.07 10.82
N THR A 16 35.86 -11.71 9.64
CA THR A 16 35.06 -10.49 9.43
C THR A 16 33.60 -10.90 9.37
N THR A 17 32.78 -10.28 10.21
CA THR A 17 31.31 -10.38 10.14
C THR A 17 30.73 -9.13 9.48
N PHE A 18 29.70 -9.33 8.68
CA PHE A 18 28.92 -8.27 8.05
C PHE A 18 27.54 -8.26 8.72
N GLU A 19 27.28 -7.19 9.47
CA GLU A 19 26.01 -6.98 10.15
C GLU A 19 25.18 -5.98 9.32
N ARG A 20 23.92 -6.31 9.06
CA ARG A 20 22.95 -5.42 8.41
C ARG A 20 21.77 -5.31 9.37
N ILE A 21 21.23 -4.09 9.52
CA ILE A 21 19.92 -3.92 10.16
C ILE A 21 18.93 -4.62 9.24
N GLU A 22 18.40 -5.74 9.68
CA GLU A 22 17.34 -6.45 8.98
C GLU A 22 16.03 -5.73 9.32
N GLU A 23 15.65 -4.75 8.51
CA GLU A 23 14.29 -4.21 8.59
C GLU A 23 13.34 -5.34 8.24
N MET A 24 12.48 -5.71 9.19
CA MET A 24 11.42 -6.67 8.92
C MET A 24 10.60 -6.14 7.74
N PRO A 25 10.40 -6.94 6.68
CA PRO A 25 9.61 -6.50 5.55
C PRO A 25 8.17 -6.26 6.02
N LEU A 26 7.58 -5.16 5.55
CA LEU A 26 6.15 -4.90 5.75
C LEU A 26 5.34 -5.98 5.02
N LEU A 27 4.54 -6.73 5.78
CA LEU A 27 3.65 -7.75 5.25
C LEU A 27 2.23 -7.20 5.08
N VAL A 28 1.56 -7.68 4.05
CA VAL A 28 0.17 -7.39 3.75
C VAL A 28 -0.66 -8.65 3.97
N ILE A 29 -1.62 -8.57 4.88
CA ILE A 29 -2.61 -9.62 5.13
C ILE A 29 -3.72 -9.45 4.09
N LYS A 30 -3.95 -10.49 3.30
CA LYS A 30 -4.99 -10.55 2.26
C LYS A 30 -6.33 -10.98 2.88
N ARG A 31 -7.41 -10.88 2.09
CA ARG A 31 -8.77 -11.28 2.50
C ARG A 31 -8.90 -12.76 2.83
N ASP A 32 -8.09 -13.60 2.19
CA ASP A 32 -7.98 -15.03 2.43
C ASP A 32 -6.98 -15.38 3.55
N ASP A 33 -6.57 -14.38 4.34
CA ASP A 33 -5.59 -14.47 5.44
C ASP A 33 -4.16 -14.88 5.00
N THR A 34 -3.91 -14.91 3.68
CA THR A 34 -2.56 -15.08 3.16
C THR A 34 -1.73 -13.84 3.42
N ARG A 35 -0.42 -14.01 3.59
CA ARG A 35 0.53 -12.92 3.86
C ARG A 35 1.48 -12.79 2.69
N GLU A 36 1.64 -11.57 2.19
CA GLU A 36 2.59 -11.26 1.13
C GLU A 36 3.42 -10.03 1.48
N ILE A 37 4.62 -9.91 0.91
CA ILE A 37 5.43 -8.70 1.07
C ILE A 37 4.71 -7.54 0.39
N PHE A 38 4.65 -6.40 1.07
CA PHE A 38 4.11 -5.16 0.51
C PHE A 38 4.79 -4.85 -0.82
N ASN A 39 3.97 -4.69 -1.86
CA ASN A 39 4.44 -4.35 -3.19
C ASN A 39 3.67 -3.13 -3.70
N ARG A 40 4.39 -2.02 -3.83
CA ARG A 40 3.89 -0.75 -4.32
C ARG A 40 3.30 -0.82 -5.73
N ASP A 41 3.91 -1.61 -6.62
CA ASP A 41 3.48 -1.71 -8.03
C ASP A 41 2.07 -2.30 -8.17
N LYS A 42 1.63 -3.09 -7.18
CA LYS A 42 0.24 -3.57 -7.13
C LYS A 42 -0.75 -2.42 -6.95
N ILE A 43 -0.41 -1.42 -6.14
CA ILE A 43 -1.24 -0.24 -5.92
C ILE A 43 -1.28 0.61 -7.20
N ILE A 44 -0.11 0.89 -7.79
CA ILE A 44 0.01 1.63 -9.06
C ILE A 44 -0.87 0.97 -10.12
N THR A 45 -0.73 -0.35 -10.30
CA THR A 45 -1.50 -1.10 -11.30
C THR A 45 -3.01 -1.00 -11.06
N GLY A 46 -3.46 -1.09 -9.80
CA GLY A 46 -4.88 -0.94 -9.44
C GLY A 46 -5.42 0.45 -9.74
N VAL A 47 -4.66 1.50 -9.41
CA VAL A 47 -5.03 2.90 -9.66
C VAL A 47 -5.05 3.20 -11.17
N VAL A 48 -4.02 2.81 -11.92
CA VAL A 48 -3.93 3.00 -13.37
C VAL A 48 -5.10 2.33 -14.10
N ARG A 49 -5.49 1.12 -13.67
CA ARG A 49 -6.66 0.42 -14.24
C ARG A 49 -7.95 1.20 -14.02
N SER A 50 -8.10 1.81 -12.84
CA SER A 50 -9.28 2.59 -12.46
C SER A 50 -9.32 3.96 -13.20
N ALA A 51 -8.15 4.56 -13.42
CA ALA A 51 -7.97 5.86 -14.07
C ALA A 51 -8.05 5.83 -15.61
N ARG A 52 -8.36 4.68 -16.24
CA ARG A 52 -8.42 4.57 -17.70
C ARG A 52 -9.37 5.60 -18.32
N LYS A 53 -8.88 6.33 -19.34
CA LYS A 53 -9.61 7.41 -20.03
C LYS A 53 -10.01 8.58 -19.11
N ARG A 54 -9.32 8.77 -17.98
CA ARG A 54 -9.45 9.95 -17.12
C ARG A 54 -8.22 10.85 -17.28
N PRO A 55 -8.35 12.16 -17.03
CA PRO A 55 -7.24 13.11 -17.09
C PRO A 55 -6.34 13.03 -15.83
N VAL A 56 -5.93 11.81 -15.44
CA VAL A 56 -5.05 11.58 -14.27
C VAL A 56 -3.65 11.28 -14.79
N SER A 57 -2.67 12.12 -14.45
CA SER A 57 -1.29 11.95 -14.90
C SER A 57 -0.58 10.82 -14.13
N SER A 58 0.39 10.17 -14.77
CA SER A 58 1.22 9.16 -14.11
C SER A 58 1.93 9.72 -12.87
N GLU A 59 2.39 10.97 -12.93
CA GLU A 59 3.01 11.66 -11.79
C GLU A 59 2.04 11.82 -10.61
N ALA A 60 0.77 12.12 -10.87
CA ALA A 60 -0.24 12.22 -9.82
C ALA A 60 -0.49 10.85 -9.15
N ILE A 61 -0.51 9.77 -9.95
CA ILE A 61 -0.63 8.40 -9.43
C ILE A 61 0.59 8.04 -8.58
N GLU A 62 1.81 8.34 -9.03
CA GLU A 62 3.02 8.06 -8.25
C GLU A 62 3.00 8.80 -6.90
N LYS A 63 2.67 10.10 -6.91
CA LYS A 63 2.55 10.91 -5.69
C LYS A 63 1.47 10.40 -4.74
N LEU A 64 0.34 9.93 -5.28
CA LEU A 64 -0.71 9.30 -4.50
C LEU A 64 -0.17 8.04 -3.80
N VAL A 65 0.52 7.19 -4.55
CA VAL A 65 1.06 5.94 -4.03
C VAL A 65 2.18 6.19 -3.01
N ASP A 66 3.00 7.23 -3.18
CA ASP A 66 3.97 7.69 -2.17
C ASP A 66 3.28 8.01 -0.84
N ARG A 67 2.17 8.77 -0.89
CA ARG A 67 1.43 9.14 0.32
C ARG A 67 0.80 7.92 0.98
N VAL A 68 0.25 6.99 0.20
CA VAL A 68 -0.26 5.72 0.73
C VAL A 68 0.86 4.92 1.40
N GLU A 69 2.01 4.74 0.75
CA GLU A 69 3.15 4.01 1.32
C GLU A 69 3.64 4.65 2.61
N GLN A 70 3.77 5.98 2.64
CA GLN A 70 4.15 6.72 3.84
C GLN A 70 3.13 6.51 4.96
N ARG A 71 1.82 6.56 4.68
CA ARG A 71 0.77 6.30 5.67
C ARG A 71 0.83 4.89 6.23
N VAL A 72 1.06 3.90 5.37
CA VAL A 72 1.19 2.51 5.81
C VAL A 72 2.42 2.34 6.71
N ARG A 73 3.57 2.92 6.34
CA ARG A 73 4.79 2.86 7.17
C ARG A 73 4.64 3.60 8.51
N LYS A 74 3.89 4.69 8.54
CA LYS A 74 3.55 5.44 9.77
C LYS A 74 2.67 4.67 10.74
N LEU A 75 2.07 3.54 10.35
CA LEU A 75 1.33 2.70 11.28
C LEU A 75 2.25 1.99 12.29
N GLU A 76 3.57 1.98 12.06
CA GLU A 76 4.57 1.31 12.92
C GLU A 76 4.26 -0.17 13.17
N LYS A 77 3.59 -0.80 12.20
CA LYS A 77 3.25 -2.23 12.21
C LYS A 77 4.05 -2.94 11.13
N ASN A 78 4.47 -4.17 11.44
CA ASN A 78 5.10 -5.05 10.47
C ASN A 78 4.08 -5.78 9.58
N GLU A 79 2.79 -5.76 9.94
CA GLU A 79 1.69 -6.33 9.15
C GLU A 79 0.55 -5.32 9.00
N VAL A 80 -0.04 -5.26 7.81
CA VAL A 80 -1.19 -4.41 7.50
C VAL A 80 -2.21 -5.18 6.69
N HIS A 81 -3.50 -5.01 7.00
CA HIS A 81 -4.57 -5.59 6.19
C HIS A 81 -4.68 -4.89 4.85
N THR A 82 -4.97 -5.65 3.79
CA THR A 82 -5.27 -5.11 2.45
C THR A 82 -6.40 -4.08 2.53
N GLU A 83 -7.31 -4.27 3.49
CA GLU A 83 -8.42 -3.37 3.74
C GLU A 83 -7.94 -1.94 3.98
N VAL A 84 -7.02 -1.77 4.92
CA VAL A 84 -6.45 -0.48 5.34
C VAL A 84 -5.73 0.21 4.18
N ILE A 85 -4.98 -0.54 3.37
CA ILE A 85 -4.30 0.01 2.19
C ILE A 85 -5.34 0.54 1.18
N GLY A 86 -6.40 -0.22 0.94
CA GLY A 86 -7.47 0.18 0.04
C GLY A 86 -8.21 1.43 0.50
N GLU A 87 -8.42 1.59 1.81
CA GLU A 87 -8.97 2.80 2.40
C GLU A 87 -8.08 4.02 2.15
N PHE A 88 -6.77 3.91 2.38
CA PHE A 88 -5.84 5.01 2.09
C PHE A 88 -5.83 5.39 0.61
N VAL A 89 -5.88 4.40 -0.29
CA VAL A 89 -5.98 4.68 -1.74
C VAL A 89 -7.30 5.38 -2.08
N MET A 90 -8.41 4.93 -1.51
CA MET A 90 -9.73 5.52 -1.71
C MET A 90 -9.79 6.98 -1.24
N GLU A 91 -9.23 7.28 -0.07
CA GLU A 91 -9.17 8.66 0.45
C GLU A 91 -8.37 9.57 -0.49
N GLU A 92 -7.21 9.13 -0.94
CA GLU A 92 -6.38 9.91 -1.86
C GLU A 92 -7.01 10.09 -3.25
N LEU A 93 -7.75 9.07 -3.72
CA LEU A 93 -8.48 9.14 -4.99
C LEU A 93 -9.68 10.08 -4.94
N MET A 94 -10.32 10.21 -3.77
CA MET A 94 -11.47 11.09 -3.58
C MET A 94 -11.11 12.55 -3.81
N ASP A 95 -9.87 12.95 -3.51
CA ASP A 95 -9.41 14.32 -3.76
C ASP A 95 -8.79 14.49 -5.17
N LEU A 96 -8.49 13.38 -5.85
CA LEU A 96 -7.84 13.38 -7.16
C LEU A 96 -8.83 13.32 -8.33
N ASP A 97 -9.77 12.37 -8.31
CA ASP A 97 -10.76 12.17 -9.37
C ASP A 97 -11.91 11.26 -8.91
N ASP A 98 -13.12 11.81 -8.79
CA ASP A 98 -14.31 11.07 -8.32
C ASP A 98 -14.62 9.82 -9.16
N ILE A 99 -14.45 9.89 -10.48
CA ILE A 99 -14.74 8.75 -11.37
C ILE A 99 -13.73 7.62 -11.17
N THR A 100 -12.46 7.96 -10.98
CA THR A 100 -11.39 7.00 -10.66
C THR A 100 -11.63 6.39 -9.29
N TYR A 101 -12.04 7.20 -8.31
CA TYR A 101 -12.46 6.73 -6.99
C TYR A 101 -13.58 5.69 -7.08
N VAL A 102 -14.70 6.00 -7.77
CA VAL A 102 -15.85 5.09 -7.92
C VAL A 102 -15.43 3.76 -8.58
N ARG A 103 -14.60 3.83 -9.62
CA ARG A 103 -14.11 2.62 -10.31
C ARG A 103 -13.17 1.77 -9.46
N PHE A 104 -12.32 2.42 -8.66
CA PHE A 104 -11.46 1.69 -7.73
C PHE A 104 -12.30 1.03 -6.63
N ALA A 105 -13.25 1.79 -6.06
CA ALA A 105 -14.16 1.31 -5.03
C ALA A 105 -15.03 0.15 -5.50
N SER A 106 -15.48 0.13 -6.77
CA SER A 106 -16.30 -0.97 -7.30
C SER A 106 -15.57 -2.31 -7.33
N VAL A 107 -14.28 -2.31 -7.65
CA VAL A 107 -13.46 -3.53 -7.63
C VAL A 107 -13.14 -3.92 -6.18
N TYR A 108 -12.72 -2.94 -5.38
CA TYR A 108 -12.25 -3.20 -4.04
C TYR A 108 -13.37 -3.57 -3.06
N ARG A 109 -14.48 -2.81 -2.98
CA ARG A 109 -15.58 -3.13 -2.04
C ARG A 109 -16.42 -4.33 -2.47
N SER A 110 -16.29 -4.80 -3.72
CA SER A 110 -17.03 -5.96 -4.25
C SER A 110 -18.51 -5.89 -3.90
N PHE A 111 -19.13 -4.75 -4.23
CA PHE A 111 -20.51 -4.42 -3.85
C PHE A 111 -21.46 -5.57 -4.15
N LYS A 112 -22.27 -5.93 -3.15
CA LYS A 112 -23.22 -7.04 -3.27
C LYS A 112 -24.44 -6.65 -4.09
N ASP A 113 -24.85 -5.39 -3.99
CA ASP A 113 -26.02 -4.85 -4.66
C ASP A 113 -25.81 -3.40 -5.13
N VAL A 114 -26.77 -2.92 -5.93
CA VAL A 114 -26.76 -1.56 -6.49
C VAL A 114 -26.97 -0.51 -5.39
N SER A 115 -27.65 -0.85 -4.29
CA SER A 115 -27.92 0.06 -3.18
C SER A 115 -26.64 0.50 -2.47
N GLU A 116 -25.69 -0.43 -2.26
CA GLU A 116 -24.37 -0.10 -1.69
C GLU A 116 -23.57 0.88 -2.58
N LEU A 117 -23.74 0.79 -3.91
CA LEU A 117 -23.15 1.74 -4.85
C LEU A 117 -23.85 3.10 -4.79
N GLU A 118 -25.19 3.12 -4.71
CA GLU A 118 -25.95 4.37 -4.56
C GLU A 118 -25.55 5.13 -3.30
N ASP A 119 -25.35 4.43 -2.18
CA ASP A 119 -24.92 5.06 -0.94
C ASP A 119 -23.49 5.62 -1.02
N LEU A 120 -22.60 4.94 -1.75
CA LEU A 120 -21.28 5.49 -2.07
C LEU A 120 -21.40 6.78 -2.91
N LEU A 121 -22.25 6.79 -3.94
CA LEU A 121 -22.47 7.96 -4.79
C LEU A 121 -23.10 9.14 -4.03
N LYS A 122 -24.02 8.87 -3.11
CA LYS A 122 -24.60 9.88 -2.20
C LYS A 122 -23.54 10.52 -1.31
N ASN A 123 -22.50 9.79 -0.90
CA ASN A 123 -21.43 10.34 -0.08
C ASN A 123 -20.50 11.26 -0.88
N ILE A 124 -20.27 10.97 -2.17
CA ILE A 124 -19.47 11.85 -3.05
C ILE A 124 -20.24 13.16 -3.32
N THR A 125 -21.52 13.06 -3.67
CA THR A 125 -22.38 14.21 -4.04
C THR A 125 -22.73 15.15 -2.88
N LYS A 126 -22.46 14.75 -1.63
CA LYS A 126 -22.61 15.60 -0.43
C LYS A 126 -21.35 16.39 -0.08
N LYS A 127 -20.25 16.19 -0.81
CA LYS A 127 -18.96 16.85 -0.57
C LYS A 127 -18.84 18.22 -1.27
N ASP A 128 -19.91 18.68 -1.92
CA ASP A 128 -20.06 20.02 -2.53
C ASP A 128 -20.46 21.09 -1.51
#